data_AF-A0A938ZCC9-F1
#
_entry.id   AF-A0A938ZCC9-F1
#
_cell.length_a   1.000
_cell.length_b   1.000
_cell.length_c   1.000
_cell.angle_alpha   90.00
_cell.angle_beta   90.00
_cell.angle_gamma   90.00
#
_symmetry.space_group_name_H-M   'P 1'
#
loop_
_entity.id
_entity.type
_entity.pdbx_description
1 polymer ?
#
loop_
_entity_poly.entity_id
_entity_poly.type
_entity_poly.pdbx_seq_one_letter_code
_entity_poly.pdbx_strand_id
1 'polypeptide(L)'
;MAKFKHTERTRKIYNSIIKEYREISSDSDLVALGIDYNDYRSSELGLLLDSLRLNGEGMTSSKRVAEWMKRHSCNVYRIADNWKVQL
;
A
#
# COMPACT_ATOMS: atom_id res chain seq x y z
N MET A 1 -16.82 8.31 -5.62
CA MET A 1 -15.42 7.84 -5.74
C MET A 1 -14.49 8.94 -5.23
N ALA A 2 -13.73 8.69 -4.16
CA ALA A 2 -12.63 9.58 -3.80
C ALA A 2 -11.57 9.52 -4.91
N LYS A 3 -11.15 10.68 -5.46
CA LYS A 3 -10.03 10.75 -6.40
C LYS A 3 -8.75 10.33 -5.67
N PHE A 4 -8.03 9.38 -6.25
CA PHE A 4 -6.73 8.91 -5.76
C PHE A 4 -5.77 10.08 -5.55
N LYS A 5 -5.08 10.12 -4.41
CA LYS A 5 -4.11 11.18 -4.05
C LYS A 5 -2.70 10.91 -4.58
N HIS A 6 -2.54 10.06 -5.58
CA HIS A 6 -1.21 9.68 -6.05
C HIS A 6 -0.62 10.74 -6.99
N THR A 7 0.62 11.13 -6.72
CA THR A 7 1.49 11.75 -7.71
C THR A 7 2.08 10.68 -8.64
N GLU A 8 2.72 11.07 -9.75
CA GLU A 8 3.36 10.08 -10.64
C GLU A 8 4.42 9.24 -9.92
N ARG A 9 5.12 9.84 -8.95
CA ARG A 9 6.10 9.17 -8.09
C ARG A 9 5.44 8.12 -7.19
N THR A 10 4.41 8.50 -6.45
CA THR A 10 3.74 7.59 -5.49
C THR A 10 3.02 6.46 -6.22
N ARG A 11 2.51 6.71 -7.44
CA ARG A 11 1.93 5.68 -8.30
C ARG A 11 2.96 4.62 -8.71
N LYS A 12 4.19 5.02 -9.07
CA LYS A 12 5.27 4.08 -9.43
C LYS A 12 5.67 3.20 -8.24
N ILE A 13 5.77 3.81 -7.05
CA ILE A 13 6.06 3.09 -5.80
C ILE A 13 4.95 2.08 -5.50
N TYR A 14 3.69 2.52 -5.52
CA TYR A 14 2.54 1.66 -5.29
C TYR A 14 2.49 0.48 -6.28
N ASN A 15 2.70 0.74 -7.57
CA ASN A 15 2.75 -0.31 -8.61
C ASN A 15 3.88 -1.32 -8.35
N SER A 16 5.04 -0.88 -7.88
CA SER A 16 6.14 -1.78 -7.51
C SER A 16 5.77 -2.71 -6.35
N ILE A 17 5.09 -2.17 -5.33
CA ILE A 17 4.66 -2.91 -4.14
C ILE A 17 3.61 -3.97 -4.50
N ILE A 18 2.58 -3.61 -5.27
CA ILE A 18 1.54 -4.58 -5.67
C ILE A 18 2.07 -5.64 -6.63
N LYS A 19 3.07 -5.29 -7.46
CA LYS A 19 3.76 -6.24 -8.34
C LYS A 19 4.54 -7.27 -7.54
N GLU A 20 5.25 -6.87 -6.49
CA GLU A 20 5.94 -7.85 -5.64
C GLU A 20 4.96 -8.66 -4.78
N TYR A 21 3.85 -8.06 -4.34
CA TYR A 21 2.88 -8.72 -3.47
C TYR A 21 2.01 -9.77 -4.20
N ARG A 22 1.62 -9.52 -5.46
CA ARG A 22 0.70 -10.40 -6.21
C ARG A 22 1.06 -10.59 -7.69
N GLU A 23 2.26 -10.19 -8.12
CA GLU A 23 2.67 -10.22 -9.53
C GLU A 23 1.79 -9.35 -10.45
N ILE A 24 1.05 -8.40 -9.87
CA ILE A 24 0.15 -7.50 -10.61
C ILE A 24 0.91 -6.27 -11.10
N SER A 25 0.86 -6.00 -12.40
CA SER A 25 1.73 -5.01 -13.04
C SER A 25 1.29 -3.55 -12.89
N SER A 26 -0.01 -3.28 -12.63
CA SER A 26 -0.52 -1.93 -12.45
C SER A 26 -1.78 -1.84 -11.59
N ASP A 27 -2.03 -0.67 -11.00
CA ASP A 27 -3.28 -0.35 -10.29
C ASP A 27 -4.53 -0.49 -11.19
N SER A 28 -4.40 -0.29 -12.50
CA SER A 28 -5.47 -0.53 -13.47
C SER A 28 -5.81 -2.02 -13.60
N ASP A 29 -4.82 -2.91 -13.42
CA ASP A 29 -5.03 -4.36 -13.47
C ASP A 29 -5.76 -4.86 -12.20
N LEU A 30 -5.59 -4.20 -11.05
CA LEU A 30 -6.38 -4.51 -9.85
C LEU A 30 -7.87 -4.27 -10.08
N VAL A 31 -8.21 -3.17 -10.76
CA VAL A 31 -9.59 -2.83 -11.12
C VAL A 31 -10.12 -3.78 -12.20
N ALA A 32 -9.29 -4.16 -13.18
CA ALA A 32 -9.65 -5.09 -14.25
C ALA A 32 -9.80 -6.54 -13.79
N LEU A 33 -9.02 -6.97 -12.79
CA LEU A 33 -9.07 -8.32 -12.21
C LEU A 33 -10.26 -8.52 -11.25
N GLY A 34 -11.04 -7.49 -10.96
CA GLY A 34 -12.20 -7.58 -10.07
C GLY A 34 -11.84 -7.97 -8.63
N ILE A 35 -10.58 -7.76 -8.22
CA ILE A 35 -10.13 -8.05 -6.86
C ILE A 35 -10.77 -7.02 -5.96
N ASP A 36 -11.80 -7.45 -5.24
CA ASP A 36 -12.64 -6.61 -4.43
C ASP A 36 -11.92 -6.28 -3.11
N TYR A 37 -12.32 -5.17 -2.50
CA TYR A 37 -11.90 -4.74 -1.16
C TYR A 37 -11.85 -5.89 -0.13
N ASN A 38 -12.78 -6.85 -0.23
CA ASN A 38 -12.84 -7.99 0.67
C ASN A 38 -11.68 -9.00 0.51
N ASP A 39 -10.99 -9.04 -0.63
CA ASP A 39 -9.94 -10.02 -0.92
C ASP A 39 -8.58 -9.70 -0.28
N TYR A 40 -8.41 -8.47 0.23
CA TYR A 40 -7.20 -8.02 0.92
C TYR A 40 -7.46 -7.44 2.32
N ARG A 41 -8.72 -7.16 2.68
CA ARG A 41 -9.13 -6.68 4.01
C ARG A 41 -8.67 -7.57 5.17
N SER A 42 -8.58 -8.87 4.95
CA SER A 42 -8.29 -9.86 6.00
C SER A 42 -6.83 -9.89 6.47
N SER A 43 -5.93 -9.19 5.77
CA SER A 43 -4.50 -9.12 6.13
C SER A 43 -4.13 -7.68 6.53
N GLU A 44 -3.35 -7.53 7.60
CA GLU A 44 -2.81 -6.23 8.04
C GLU A 44 -2.12 -5.49 6.88
N LEU A 45 -1.41 -6.24 6.02
CA LEU A 45 -0.77 -5.71 4.83
C LEU A 45 -1.77 -5.19 3.80
N GLY A 46 -2.88 -5.88 3.56
CA GLY A 46 -3.89 -5.43 2.61
C GLY A 46 -4.64 -4.17 3.05
N LEU A 47 -4.92 -4.02 4.35
CA LEU A 47 -5.45 -2.77 4.92
C LEU A 47 -4.47 -1.60 4.77
N LEU A 48 -3.17 -1.87 4.96
CA LEU A 48 -2.12 -0.89 4.74
C LEU A 48 -2.04 -0.47 3.27
N LEU A 49 -2.05 -1.42 2.34
CA LEU A 49 -2.03 -1.15 0.90
C LEU A 49 -3.23 -0.30 0.46
N ASP A 50 -4.43 -0.59 0.97
CA ASP A 50 -5.62 0.19 0.64
C ASP A 50 -5.53 1.63 1.18
N SER A 51 -5.00 1.78 2.40
CA SER A 51 -4.76 3.10 2.99
C SER A 51 -3.73 3.90 2.16
N LEU A 52 -2.66 3.26 1.70
CA LEU A 52 -1.68 3.86 0.80
C LEU A 52 -2.32 4.19 -0.57
N ARG A 53 -3.22 3.37 -1.09
CA ARG A 53 -3.94 3.61 -2.35
C ARG A 53 -4.86 4.83 -2.25
N LEU A 54 -5.66 4.93 -1.19
CA LEU A 54 -6.69 5.98 -1.05
C LEU A 54 -6.13 7.29 -0.49
N ASN A 55 -5.32 7.20 0.57
CA ASN A 55 -4.88 8.35 1.34
C ASN A 55 -3.41 8.71 1.14
N GLY A 56 -2.63 7.83 0.49
CA GLY A 56 -1.17 7.97 0.38
C GLY A 56 -0.43 7.60 1.66
N GLU A 57 -1.15 7.18 2.71
CA GLU A 57 -0.59 6.83 4.01
C GLU A 57 -1.41 5.74 4.71
N GLY A 58 -0.77 4.96 5.56
CA GLY A 58 -1.43 3.97 6.41
C GLY A 58 -0.59 3.57 7.62
N MET A 59 -1.15 2.71 8.47
CA MET A 59 -0.50 2.25 9.70
C MET A 59 -0.39 0.73 9.75
N THR A 60 0.69 0.24 10.36
CA THR A 60 0.90 -1.18 10.66
C THR A 60 1.58 -1.34 12.01
N SER A 61 1.17 -2.33 12.78
CA SER A 61 1.84 -2.79 14.00
C SER A 61 3.04 -3.70 13.70
N SER A 62 3.05 -4.33 12.51
CA SER A 62 4.12 -5.24 12.09
C SER A 62 5.39 -4.51 11.65
N LYS A 63 6.45 -4.65 12.46
CA LYS A 63 7.79 -4.18 12.12
C LYS A 63 8.29 -4.75 10.79
N ARG A 64 7.98 -6.02 10.50
CA ARG A 64 8.39 -6.68 9.25
C ARG A 64 7.75 -6.01 8.03
N VAL A 65 6.47 -5.65 8.12
CA VAL A 65 5.76 -4.92 7.06
C VAL A 65 6.35 -3.52 6.90
N ALA A 66 6.58 -2.81 8.01
CA ALA A 66 7.18 -1.48 8.00
C ALA A 66 8.57 -1.46 7.33
N GLU A 67 9.44 -2.41 7.67
CA GLU A 67 10.77 -2.56 7.05
C GLU A 67 10.69 -2.93 5.56
N TRP A 68 9.73 -3.79 5.18
CA TRP A 68 9.50 -4.11 3.78
C TRP A 68 9.05 -2.87 2.98
N MET A 69 8.11 -2.09 3.50
CA MET A 69 7.67 -0.83 2.87
C MET A 69 8.81 0.18 2.73
N LYS A 70 9.69 0.27 3.74
CA LYS A 70 10.86 1.14 3.68
C LYS A 70 11.81 0.77 2.53
N ARG A 71 11.98 -0.54 2.24
CA ARG A 71 12.77 -1.00 1.07
C ARG A 71 12.13 -0.60 -0.26
N HIS A 72 10.80 -0.52 -0.30
CA HIS A 72 10.04 -0.01 -1.44
C HIS A 72 10.00 1.52 -1.51
N SER A 73 10.96 2.21 -0.90
CA SER A 73 11.06 3.68 -0.94
C SER A 73 9.87 4.43 -0.32
N CYS A 74 9.05 3.76 0.50
CA CYS A 74 8.07 4.46 1.34
C CYS A 74 8.78 5.13 2.51
N ASN A 75 8.25 6.28 2.93
CA ASN A 75 8.65 6.92 4.18
C ASN A 75 7.97 6.18 5.34
N VAL A 76 8.75 5.78 6.33
CA VAL A 76 8.25 4.99 7.47
C VAL A 76 8.67 5.65 8.78
N TYR A 77 7.69 5.90 9.64
CA TYR A 77 7.85 6.60 10.92
C TYR A 77 7.28 5.74 12.04
N ARG A 78 7.97 5.65 13.18
CA ARG A 78 7.41 5.00 14.36
C ARG A 78 6.52 5.98 15.12
N ILE A 79 5.28 5.60 15.39
CA ILE A 79 4.30 6.38 16.14
C ILE A 79 3.74 5.46 17.23
N ALA A 80 4.15 5.71 18.48
CA ALA A 80 3.88 4.83 19.62
C ALA A 80 4.30 3.37 19.31
N ASP A 81 3.38 2.42 19.43
CA ASP A 81 3.60 1.00 19.17
C ASP A 81 3.44 0.60 17.69
N ASN A 82 3.07 1.56 16.83
CA ASN A 82 2.80 1.32 15.42
C ASN A 82 3.79 2.04 14.50
N TRP A 83 3.73 1.71 13.22
CA TRP A 83 4.51 2.30 12.14
C TRP A 83 3.57 2.97 11.15
N LYS A 84 3.76 4.26 10.93
CA LYS A 84 3.12 5.01 9.85
C LYS A 84 3.95 4.84 8.59
N VAL A 85 3.30 4.49 7.49
CA VAL A 85 3.89 4.38 6.15
C VAL A 85 3.26 5.45 5.27
N GLN A 86 4.06 6.16 4.49
CA GLN A 86 3.62 7.15 3.52
C GLN A 86 4.35 6.93 2.18
N LEU A 87 3.62 7.02 1.08
CA LEU A 87 4.18 6.96 -0.27
C LEU A 87 4.98 8.22 -0.63
#